data_AF-A0A943KYR2-F1
#
_entry.id   AF-A0A943KYR2-F1
#
_cell.length_a   1.000
_cell.length_b   1.000
_cell.length_c   1.000
_cell.angle_alpha   90.00
_cell.angle_beta   90.00
_cell.angle_gamma   90.00
#
_symmetry.space_group_name_H-M   'P 1'
#
loop_
_entity.id
_entity.type
_entity.pdbx_description
1 polymer ?
#
loop_
_entity_poly.entity_id
_entity_poly.type
_entity_poly.pdbx_seq_one_letter_code
_entity_poly.pdbx_strand_id
1 'polypeptide(L)'
;MDYFIIILKIIILEYLIIIAHELIHVITALLMKLKPTYIYIIPFVIYFDNSKFNIKFKPLKEDPVTSRTHFKAVTISSKLNYTILLKKLRFYNYIGPLFDFIIFIILLPFGLVNIQYSYLALLALIHLTISSVNFFNSDGKFAIGSKEDTRCAFDLVRNFTICGNGVVPEVSKRILTDIHMEISENIEIEEFDVNDLWNFLNNISFFTNSLLSYLNGDIFKIHNKSFEFFNRLIIDFDKIKLYDYRQEEKTSIAILYYLIYKKISDNTFDIVNFNIPKLKFFNPYYKELYNLFFNNSNNLEFLKNNNNLPSYASYCHGYNKLLKNLLTYYVN
;
A
#
# COMPACT_ATOMS: atom_id res chain seq x y z
N MET A 1 20.55 -21.26 -26.78
CA MET A 1 19.20 -21.85 -26.60
C MET A 1 18.99 -22.28 -25.15
N ASP A 2 19.97 -22.93 -24.51
CA ASP A 2 19.82 -23.49 -23.16
C ASP A 2 19.61 -22.45 -22.06
N TYR A 3 20.31 -21.31 -22.09
CA TYR A 3 20.11 -20.22 -21.10
C TYR A 3 18.71 -19.62 -21.15
N PHE A 4 18.11 -19.52 -22.34
CA PHE A 4 16.75 -19.01 -22.50
C PHE A 4 15.72 -19.98 -21.89
N ILE A 5 15.91 -21.29 -22.10
CA ILE A 5 15.09 -22.34 -21.49
C ILE A 5 15.24 -22.32 -19.96
N ILE A 6 16.45 -22.10 -19.44
CA ILE A 6 16.70 -21.98 -18.00
C ILE A 6 15.99 -20.75 -17.42
N ILE A 7 16.14 -19.57 -18.05
CA ILE A 7 15.44 -18.34 -17.61
C ILE A 7 13.93 -18.54 -17.62
N LEU A 8 13.37 -19.15 -18.68
CA LEU A 8 11.95 -19.43 -18.76
C LEU A 8 11.48 -20.38 -17.63
N LYS A 9 12.26 -21.44 -17.34
CA LYS A 9 11.98 -22.35 -16.21
C LYS A 9 12.01 -21.62 -14.86
N ILE A 10 12.97 -20.72 -14.65
CA ILE A 10 13.07 -19.89 -13.45
C ILE A 10 11.83 -19.02 -13.29
N ILE A 11 11.42 -18.32 -14.36
CA ILE A 11 10.24 -17.45 -14.34
C ILE A 11 8.96 -18.26 -14.03
N ILE A 12 8.78 -19.41 -14.69
CA ILE A 12 7.62 -20.27 -14.44
C ILE A 12 7.61 -20.77 -12.99
N LEU A 13 8.76 -21.18 -12.45
CA LEU A 13 8.83 -21.66 -11.08
C LEU A 13 8.55 -20.55 -10.06
N GLU A 14 9.16 -19.39 -10.22
CA GLU A 14 8.91 -18.24 -9.34
C GLU A 14 7.41 -17.89 -9.34
N TYR A 15 6.80 -17.93 -10.52
CA TYR A 15 5.36 -17.71 -10.66
C TYR A 15 4.52 -18.75 -9.92
N LEU A 16 4.92 -20.03 -9.96
CA LEU A 16 4.26 -21.10 -9.19
C LEU A 16 4.43 -20.93 -7.68
N ILE A 17 5.61 -20.49 -7.22
CA ILE A 17 5.89 -20.18 -5.81
C ILE A 17 4.97 -19.04 -5.34
N ILE A 18 4.91 -17.94 -6.09
CA ILE A 18 4.02 -16.79 -5.79
C ILE A 18 2.55 -17.24 -5.72
N ILE A 19 2.09 -18.07 -6.66
CA ILE A 19 0.71 -18.59 -6.63
C ILE A 19 0.45 -19.42 -5.38
N ALA A 20 1.36 -20.33 -5.04
CA ALA A 20 1.20 -21.19 -3.87
C ALA A 20 1.21 -20.37 -2.57
N HIS A 21 2.11 -19.38 -2.49
CA HIS A 21 2.20 -18.43 -1.39
C HIS A 21 0.88 -17.67 -1.18
N GLU A 22 0.33 -17.04 -2.22
CA GLU A 22 -0.95 -16.32 -2.14
C GLU A 22 -2.13 -17.25 -1.86
N LEU A 23 -2.10 -18.48 -2.38
CA LEU A 23 -3.14 -19.48 -2.08
C LEU A 23 -3.19 -19.80 -0.58
N ILE A 24 -2.02 -19.96 0.05
CA ILE A 24 -1.90 -20.19 1.49
C ILE A 24 -2.44 -19.00 2.29
N HIS A 25 -2.17 -17.77 1.85
CA HIS A 25 -2.81 -16.57 2.41
C HIS A 25 -4.33 -16.65 2.31
N VAL A 26 -4.88 -16.99 1.15
CA VAL A 26 -6.34 -17.07 0.96
C VAL A 26 -6.98 -18.14 1.84
N ILE A 27 -6.38 -19.32 1.94
CA ILE A 27 -6.83 -20.38 2.85
C ILE A 27 -6.84 -19.87 4.29
N THR A 28 -5.75 -19.24 4.73
CA THR A 28 -5.60 -18.68 6.08
C THR A 28 -6.64 -17.60 6.35
N ALA A 29 -6.86 -16.70 5.40
CA ALA A 29 -7.85 -15.65 5.50
C ALA A 29 -9.28 -16.22 5.67
N LEU A 30 -9.63 -17.26 4.91
CA LEU A 30 -10.91 -17.94 5.04
C LEU A 30 -11.08 -18.57 6.43
N LEU A 31 -10.04 -19.24 6.95
CA LEU A 31 -10.03 -19.79 8.31
C LEU A 31 -10.21 -18.70 9.38
N MET A 32 -9.65 -17.52 9.14
CA MET A 32 -9.81 -16.34 10.00
C MET A 32 -11.14 -15.59 9.84
N LYS A 33 -12.01 -16.05 8.93
CA LYS A 33 -13.27 -15.39 8.55
C LYS A 33 -13.08 -14.01 7.90
N LEU A 34 -11.91 -13.75 7.34
CA LEU A 34 -11.69 -12.64 6.41
C LEU A 34 -12.29 -13.04 5.06
N LYS A 35 -13.02 -12.13 4.42
CA LYS A 35 -13.75 -12.42 3.17
C LYS A 35 -12.95 -11.87 1.99
N PRO A 36 -12.12 -12.68 1.31
CA PRO A 36 -11.38 -12.20 0.14
C PRO A 36 -12.34 -11.80 -0.97
N THR A 37 -12.01 -10.74 -1.71
CA THR A 37 -12.78 -10.26 -2.87
C THR A 37 -12.02 -10.44 -4.17
N TYR A 38 -10.70 -10.32 -4.17
CA TYR A 38 -9.86 -10.68 -5.30
C TYR A 38 -8.44 -11.02 -4.84
N ILE A 39 -7.71 -11.78 -5.67
CA ILE A 39 -6.24 -11.89 -5.64
C ILE A 39 -5.72 -11.31 -6.95
N TYR A 40 -4.72 -10.44 -6.87
CA TYR A 40 -3.89 -10.08 -8.00
C TYR A 40 -2.58 -10.86 -7.92
N ILE A 41 -2.17 -11.45 -9.03
CA ILE A 41 -0.86 -12.09 -9.22
C ILE A 41 -0.44 -11.72 -10.64
N ILE A 42 0.64 -10.96 -10.83
CA ILE A 42 1.00 -10.42 -12.16
C ILE A 42 0.98 -11.51 -13.24
N PRO A 43 0.24 -11.36 -14.36
CA PRO A 43 -0.62 -10.25 -14.77
C PRO A 43 -2.13 -10.48 -14.53
N PHE A 44 -2.53 -11.50 -13.78
CA PHE A 44 -3.92 -11.91 -13.61
C PHE A 44 -4.55 -11.37 -12.32
N VAL A 45 -5.83 -10.98 -12.41
CA VAL A 45 -6.67 -10.76 -11.24
C VAL A 45 -7.75 -11.84 -11.21
N ILE A 46 -7.87 -12.53 -10.08
CA ILE A 46 -8.90 -13.52 -9.78
C ILE A 46 -9.92 -12.89 -8.84
N TYR A 47 -11.15 -12.68 -9.31
CA TYR A 47 -12.24 -12.13 -8.50
C TYR A 47 -13.09 -13.24 -7.86
N PHE A 48 -13.50 -13.02 -6.61
CA PHE A 48 -14.38 -13.90 -5.83
C PHE A 48 -15.77 -13.24 -5.67
N ASP A 49 -16.60 -13.27 -6.71
CA ASP A 49 -17.96 -12.71 -6.66
C ASP A 49 -19.00 -13.81 -6.51
N ASN A 50 -19.74 -13.81 -5.39
CA ASN A 50 -21.01 -14.52 -5.16
C ASN A 50 -21.21 -15.80 -6.01
N SER A 51 -20.33 -16.81 -5.85
CA SER A 51 -20.30 -18.14 -6.51
C SER A 51 -19.62 -18.30 -7.88
N LYS A 52 -19.08 -17.23 -8.50
CA LYS A 52 -18.33 -17.32 -9.77
C LYS A 52 -16.89 -16.83 -9.61
N PHE A 53 -15.95 -17.61 -10.12
CA PHE A 53 -14.57 -17.20 -10.32
C PHE A 53 -14.45 -16.48 -11.66
N ASN A 54 -13.90 -15.27 -11.66
CA ASN A 54 -13.62 -14.54 -12.89
C ASN A 54 -12.13 -14.16 -12.93
N ILE A 55 -11.43 -14.62 -13.96
CA ILE A 55 -10.02 -14.32 -14.18
C ILE A 55 -9.95 -13.25 -15.26
N LYS A 56 -9.28 -12.14 -14.96
CA LYS A 56 -9.03 -11.06 -15.93
C LYS A 56 -7.54 -10.84 -16.10
N PHE A 57 -7.09 -10.75 -17.35
CA PHE A 57 -5.76 -10.25 -17.67
C PHE A 57 -5.70 -8.74 -17.38
N LYS A 58 -4.62 -8.32 -16.72
CA LYS A 58 -4.31 -6.93 -16.44
C LYS A 58 -2.88 -6.64 -16.90
N PRO A 59 -2.70 -5.81 -17.94
CA PRO A 59 -1.36 -5.45 -18.36
C PRO A 59 -0.64 -4.76 -17.20
N LEU A 60 0.65 -5.06 -17.07
CA LEU A 60 1.57 -4.37 -16.18
C LEU A 60 1.52 -2.86 -16.48
N LYS A 61 0.86 -2.10 -15.61
CA LYS A 61 0.95 -0.64 -15.60
C LYS A 61 1.74 -0.25 -14.36
N GLU A 62 2.86 0.45 -14.55
CA GLU A 62 3.64 1.33 -13.64
C GLU A 62 3.84 0.98 -12.15
N ASP A 63 3.28 -0.11 -11.61
CA ASP A 63 3.22 -0.42 -10.19
C ASP A 63 3.62 -1.90 -10.00
N PRO A 64 4.85 -2.19 -9.55
CA PRO A 64 5.41 -3.54 -9.55
C PRO A 64 4.98 -4.28 -8.29
N VAL A 65 3.69 -4.46 -8.08
CA VAL A 65 3.19 -5.35 -7.02
C VAL A 65 3.12 -6.76 -7.58
N THR A 66 3.98 -7.66 -7.12
CA THR A 66 4.03 -9.07 -7.58
C THR A 66 2.70 -9.78 -7.35
N SER A 67 2.13 -9.56 -6.18
CA SER A 67 0.85 -10.12 -5.78
C SER A 67 0.17 -9.28 -4.70
N ARG A 68 -1.16 -9.39 -4.62
CA ARG A 68 -1.97 -8.73 -3.59
C ARG A 68 -3.31 -9.42 -3.41
N THR A 69 -3.61 -9.81 -2.18
CA THR A 69 -4.96 -10.21 -1.80
C THR A 69 -5.75 -9.03 -1.22
N HIS A 70 -7.03 -8.92 -1.56
CA HIS A 70 -7.94 -7.91 -1.03
C HIS A 70 -9.18 -8.52 -0.39
N PHE A 71 -9.76 -7.81 0.57
CA PHE A 71 -10.80 -8.31 1.46
C PHE A 71 -12.00 -7.34 1.56
N LYS A 72 -13.16 -7.87 1.95
CA LYS A 72 -14.27 -7.03 2.42
C LYS A 72 -13.88 -6.35 3.74
N ALA A 73 -14.46 -5.18 3.97
CA ALA A 73 -14.14 -4.35 5.12
C ALA A 73 -14.49 -5.06 6.42
N VAL A 74 -13.62 -4.91 7.41
CA VAL A 74 -13.84 -5.41 8.77
C VAL A 74 -14.20 -4.24 9.67
N THR A 75 -15.44 -4.24 10.15
CA THR A 75 -15.91 -3.27 11.14
C THR A 75 -15.22 -3.49 12.48
N ILE A 76 -14.69 -2.43 13.07
CA ILE A 76 -14.19 -2.40 14.44
C ILE A 76 -15.15 -1.57 15.31
N SER A 77 -15.52 -2.09 16.48
CA SER A 77 -16.45 -1.45 17.41
C SER A 77 -15.84 -1.10 18.77
N SER A 78 -14.58 -1.48 19.02
CA SER A 78 -13.81 -1.11 20.22
C SER A 78 -12.30 -1.17 19.97
N LYS A 79 -11.50 -0.59 20.87
CA LYS A 79 -10.02 -0.73 20.88
C LYS A 79 -9.60 -2.20 21.09
N LEU A 80 -10.42 -2.99 21.81
CA LEU A 80 -10.21 -4.45 21.91
C LEU A 80 -10.36 -5.15 20.56
N ASN A 81 -11.40 -4.81 19.79
CA ASN A 81 -11.60 -5.38 18.45
C ASN A 81 -10.47 -5.00 17.50
N TYR A 82 -9.96 -3.77 17.59
CA TYR A 82 -8.76 -3.35 16.87
C TYR A 82 -7.56 -4.26 17.19
N THR A 83 -7.26 -4.47 18.48
CA THR A 83 -6.14 -5.31 18.91
C THR A 83 -6.30 -6.78 18.49
N ILE A 84 -7.52 -7.32 18.57
CA ILE A 84 -7.81 -8.68 18.11
C ILE A 84 -7.60 -8.78 16.59
N LEU A 85 -8.10 -7.81 15.83
CA LEU A 85 -7.92 -7.77 14.38
C LEU A 85 -6.43 -7.67 14.02
N LEU A 86 -5.68 -6.76 14.66
CA LEU A 86 -4.24 -6.62 14.44
C LEU A 86 -3.48 -7.93 14.70
N LYS A 87 -3.79 -8.65 15.79
CA LYS A 87 -3.18 -9.97 16.07
C LYS A 87 -3.50 -10.99 14.96
N LYS A 88 -4.73 -11.03 14.48
CA LYS A 88 -5.13 -11.90 13.35
C LYS A 88 -4.38 -11.53 12.08
N LEU A 89 -4.30 -10.25 11.74
CA LEU A 89 -3.61 -9.78 10.54
C LEU A 89 -2.10 -10.05 10.60
N ARG A 90 -1.47 -9.92 11.78
CA ARG A 90 -0.06 -10.31 11.95
C ARG A 90 0.17 -11.79 11.66
N PHE A 91 -0.70 -12.66 12.19
CA PHE A 91 -0.61 -14.09 11.90
C PHE A 91 -0.86 -14.36 10.41
N TYR A 92 -1.87 -13.72 9.81
CA TYR A 92 -2.15 -13.85 8.38
C TYR A 92 -0.89 -13.54 7.55
N ASN A 93 -0.25 -12.38 7.76
CA ASN A 93 0.99 -12.04 7.05
C ASN A 93 2.15 -12.99 7.38
N TYR A 94 2.24 -13.50 8.62
CA TYR A 94 3.32 -14.44 8.99
C TYR A 94 3.25 -15.79 8.25
N ILE A 95 2.07 -16.21 7.82
CA ILE A 95 1.87 -17.55 7.26
C ILE A 95 2.51 -17.70 5.87
N GLY A 96 2.57 -16.64 5.06
CA GLY A 96 3.27 -16.64 3.76
C GLY A 96 4.75 -17.00 3.90
N PRO A 97 5.55 -16.22 4.65
CA PRO A 97 6.96 -16.52 4.89
C PRO A 97 7.19 -17.87 5.59
N LEU A 98 6.29 -18.28 6.48
CA LEU A 98 6.37 -19.61 7.10
C LEU A 98 6.23 -20.72 6.05
N PHE A 99 5.31 -20.57 5.10
CA PHE A 99 5.16 -21.50 3.99
C PHE A 99 6.40 -21.51 3.10
N ASP A 100 6.92 -20.33 2.73
CA ASP A 100 8.13 -20.22 1.90
C ASP A 100 9.33 -20.89 2.57
N PHE A 101 9.43 -20.78 3.89
CA PHE A 101 10.46 -21.46 4.69
C PHE A 101 10.32 -22.99 4.61
N ILE A 102 9.10 -23.52 4.73
CA ILE A 102 8.84 -24.95 4.59
C ILE A 102 9.24 -25.43 3.18
N ILE A 103 8.87 -24.69 2.13
CA ILE A 103 9.23 -25.01 0.75
C ILE A 103 10.75 -25.00 0.56
N PHE A 104 11.45 -23.99 1.09
CA PHE A 104 12.91 -23.94 1.05
C PHE A 104 13.54 -25.15 1.74
N ILE A 105 13.09 -25.52 2.95
CA ILE A 105 13.62 -26.66 3.69
C ILE A 105 13.39 -27.99 2.96
N ILE A 106 12.27 -28.13 2.24
CA ILE A 106 12.00 -29.33 1.42
C ILE A 106 12.90 -29.36 0.17
N LEU A 107 13.07 -28.23 -0.50
CA LEU A 107 13.84 -28.14 -1.75
C LEU A 107 15.36 -28.17 -1.52
N LEU A 108 15.84 -27.73 -0.35
CA LEU A 108 17.27 -27.67 -0.05
C LEU A 108 17.95 -29.05 -0.10
N PRO A 109 17.50 -30.10 0.62
CA PRO A 109 18.07 -31.44 0.50
C PRO A 109 18.02 -31.99 -0.92
N PHE A 110 16.92 -31.73 -1.65
CA PHE A 110 16.77 -32.16 -3.03
C PHE A 110 17.81 -31.52 -3.95
N GLY A 111 18.05 -30.21 -3.79
CA GLY A 111 19.06 -29.45 -4.53
C GLY A 111 20.51 -29.83 -4.16
N LEU A 112 20.75 -30.26 -2.91
CA LEU A 112 22.05 -30.75 -2.45
C LEU A 112 22.36 -32.15 -3.01
N VAL A 113 21.37 -33.05 -3.05
CA VAL A 113 21.53 -34.41 -3.60
C VAL A 113 21.59 -34.38 -5.14
N ASN A 114 20.83 -33.49 -5.78
CA ASN A 114 20.79 -33.34 -7.23
C ASN A 114 21.21 -31.92 -7.64
N ILE A 115 22.52 -31.70 -7.81
CA ILE A 115 23.09 -30.36 -8.06
C ILE A 115 22.45 -29.62 -9.24
N GLN A 116 21.99 -30.36 -10.26
CA GLN A 116 21.29 -29.82 -11.44
C GLN A 116 19.95 -29.12 -11.08
N TYR A 117 19.38 -29.39 -9.91
CA TYR A 117 18.16 -28.78 -9.39
C TYR A 117 18.42 -27.82 -8.22
N SER A 118 19.68 -27.50 -7.90
CA SER A 118 20.03 -26.53 -6.84
C SER A 118 19.36 -25.16 -7.02
N TYR A 119 19.07 -24.76 -8.27
CA TYR A 119 18.36 -23.52 -8.58
C TYR A 119 16.95 -23.45 -7.97
N LEU A 120 16.28 -24.59 -7.73
CA LEU A 120 14.96 -24.62 -7.07
C LEU A 120 15.07 -24.14 -5.61
N ALA A 121 16.09 -24.61 -4.89
CA ALA A 121 16.35 -24.21 -3.51
C ALA A 121 16.77 -22.73 -3.45
N LEU A 122 17.59 -22.28 -4.40
CA LEU A 122 18.00 -20.87 -4.49
C LEU A 122 16.81 -19.94 -4.73
N LEU A 123 15.91 -20.29 -5.64
CA LEU A 123 14.70 -19.50 -5.91
C LEU A 123 13.79 -19.44 -4.69
N ALA A 124 13.52 -20.58 -4.04
CA ALA A 124 12.76 -20.60 -2.80
C ALA A 124 13.40 -19.74 -1.70
N LEU A 125 14.74 -19.74 -1.59
CA LEU A 125 15.46 -18.89 -0.64
C LEU A 125 15.32 -17.40 -0.96
N ILE A 126 15.44 -17.01 -2.24
CA ILE A 126 15.26 -15.62 -2.67
C ILE A 126 13.84 -15.17 -2.36
N HIS A 127 12.84 -15.97 -2.70
CA HIS A 127 11.43 -15.67 -2.43
C HIS A 127 11.18 -15.52 -0.92
N LEU A 128 11.62 -16.49 -0.12
CA LEU A 128 11.58 -16.42 1.35
C LEU A 128 12.24 -15.15 1.89
N THR A 129 13.41 -14.80 1.35
CA THR A 129 14.15 -13.61 1.79
C THR A 129 13.28 -12.38 1.56
N ILE A 130 12.72 -12.22 0.36
CA ILE A 130 11.87 -11.07 0.00
C ILE A 130 10.59 -11.03 0.86
N SER A 131 9.91 -12.17 1.03
CA SER A 131 8.66 -12.22 1.81
C SER A 131 8.88 -11.95 3.30
N SER A 132 10.04 -12.35 3.84
CA SER A 132 10.38 -12.18 5.26
C SER A 132 11.07 -10.85 5.62
N VAL A 133 11.50 -10.03 4.64
CA VAL A 133 12.11 -8.73 4.94
C VAL A 133 11.14 -7.86 5.75
N ASN A 134 11.63 -7.13 6.76
CA ASN A 134 10.80 -6.26 7.60
C ASN A 134 10.71 -4.81 7.10
N PHE A 135 11.51 -4.44 6.10
CA PHE A 135 11.68 -3.06 5.64
C PHE A 135 10.77 -2.64 4.47
N PHE A 136 10.54 -3.52 3.51
CA PHE A 136 9.73 -3.23 2.32
C PHE A 136 8.26 -3.61 2.54
N ASN A 137 7.38 -3.29 1.59
CA ASN A 137 5.98 -3.74 1.61
C ASN A 137 5.91 -5.25 1.34
N SER A 138 6.29 -6.03 2.34
CA SER A 138 6.34 -7.48 2.37
C SER A 138 5.56 -7.99 3.58
N ASP A 139 5.30 -9.28 3.59
CA ASP A 139 4.65 -9.96 4.69
C ASP A 139 5.40 -9.79 6.02
N GLY A 140 6.74 -9.86 6.00
CA GLY A 140 7.59 -9.63 7.18
C GLY A 140 7.35 -8.27 7.82
N LYS A 141 7.25 -7.19 7.04
CA LYS A 141 6.93 -5.85 7.53
C LYS A 141 5.60 -5.82 8.29
N PHE A 142 4.56 -6.46 7.75
CA PHE A 142 3.25 -6.42 8.39
C PHE A 142 3.09 -7.45 9.52
N ALA A 143 3.82 -8.56 9.48
CA ALA A 143 3.84 -9.58 10.52
C ALA A 143 4.66 -9.14 11.75
N ILE A 144 5.90 -8.70 11.52
CA ILE A 144 6.87 -8.34 12.56
C ILE A 144 6.93 -6.82 12.73
N GLY A 145 7.12 -6.06 11.66
CA GLY A 145 7.24 -4.60 11.73
C GLY A 145 6.01 -3.92 12.35
N SER A 146 4.80 -4.46 12.19
CA SER A 146 3.62 -3.95 12.89
C SER A 146 3.62 -4.20 14.41
N LYS A 147 4.44 -5.13 14.91
CA LYS A 147 4.68 -5.34 16.35
C LYS A 147 5.62 -4.29 16.94
N GLU A 148 6.56 -3.82 16.13
CA GLU A 148 7.62 -2.89 16.51
C GLU A 148 7.23 -1.43 16.27
N ASP A 149 6.38 -1.17 15.28
CA ASP A 149 5.99 0.18 14.86
C ASP A 149 4.45 0.31 14.79
N THR A 150 3.91 1.22 15.60
CA THR A 150 2.46 1.46 15.69
C THR A 150 1.88 2.07 14.41
N ARG A 151 2.69 2.77 13.61
CA ARG A 151 2.29 3.32 12.30
C ARG A 151 2.00 2.20 11.30
N CYS A 152 2.88 1.20 11.24
CA CYS A 152 2.69 -0.01 10.45
C CYS A 152 1.44 -0.78 10.89
N ALA A 153 1.20 -0.88 12.21
CA ALA A 153 0.00 -1.51 12.75
C ALA A 153 -1.28 -0.77 12.34
N PHE A 154 -1.26 0.57 12.41
CA PHE A 154 -2.38 1.40 12.00
C PHE A 154 -2.68 1.23 10.52
N ASP A 155 -1.68 1.37 9.64
CA ASP A 155 -1.85 1.20 8.20
C ASP A 155 -2.41 -0.18 7.84
N LEU A 156 -1.94 -1.23 8.52
CA LEU A 156 -2.43 -2.60 8.33
C LEU A 156 -3.92 -2.71 8.69
N VAL A 157 -4.33 -2.26 9.88
CA VAL A 157 -5.74 -2.34 10.30
C VAL A 157 -6.61 -1.42 9.44
N ARG A 158 -6.15 -0.19 9.18
CA ARG A 158 -6.81 0.79 8.32
C ARG A 158 -7.15 0.19 6.97
N ASN A 159 -6.20 -0.48 6.31
CA ASN A 159 -6.43 -1.11 5.01
C ASN A 159 -7.56 -2.16 5.08
N PHE A 160 -7.65 -2.96 6.14
CA PHE A 160 -8.72 -3.95 6.30
C PHE A 160 -10.05 -3.37 6.77
N THR A 161 -10.05 -2.22 7.43
CA THR A 161 -11.28 -1.55 7.89
C THR A 161 -11.88 -0.63 6.83
N ILE A 162 -11.05 0.06 6.05
CA ILE A 162 -11.48 1.11 5.11
C ILE A 162 -11.61 0.59 3.67
N CYS A 163 -10.74 -0.33 3.20
CA CYS A 163 -10.68 -0.66 1.76
C CYS A 163 -11.81 -1.56 1.24
N GLY A 164 -12.74 -2.00 2.08
CA GLY A 164 -13.87 -2.80 1.61
C GLY A 164 -15.11 -2.00 1.27
N ASN A 165 -15.19 -1.46 0.06
CA ASN A 165 -16.37 -1.08 -0.75
C ASN A 165 -17.59 -0.41 -0.09
N GLY A 166 -17.53 0.03 1.16
CA GLY A 166 -18.68 0.45 1.94
C GLY A 166 -18.57 1.86 2.52
N VAL A 167 -19.59 2.23 3.28
CA VAL A 167 -19.55 3.34 4.23
C VAL A 167 -18.87 2.80 5.49
N VAL A 168 -17.75 3.41 5.90
CA VAL A 168 -17.11 3.05 7.17
C VAL A 168 -18.07 3.39 8.30
N PRO A 169 -18.46 2.44 9.18
CA PRO A 169 -19.37 2.74 10.27
C PRO A 169 -18.80 3.82 11.19
N GLU A 170 -19.66 4.69 11.72
CA GLU A 170 -19.26 5.83 12.56
C GLU A 170 -18.35 5.43 13.72
N VAL A 171 -18.67 4.30 14.37
CA VAL A 171 -17.87 3.75 15.48
C VAL A 171 -16.45 3.37 15.03
N SER A 172 -16.31 2.79 13.83
CA SER A 172 -14.98 2.46 13.27
C SER A 172 -14.19 3.73 12.95
N LYS A 173 -14.85 4.76 12.41
CA LYS A 173 -14.21 6.06 12.16
C LYS A 173 -13.67 6.68 13.44
N ARG A 174 -14.46 6.64 14.53
CA ARG A 174 -14.04 7.15 15.85
C ARG A 174 -12.80 6.43 16.35
N ILE A 175 -12.81 5.10 16.35
CA ILE A 175 -11.68 4.30 16.84
C ILE A 175 -10.41 4.55 16.03
N LEU A 176 -10.53 4.60 14.69
CA LEU A 176 -9.38 4.90 13.84
C LEU A 176 -8.88 6.34 14.06
N THR A 177 -9.79 7.30 14.30
CA THR A 177 -9.42 8.68 14.65
C THR A 177 -8.64 8.71 15.96
N ASP A 178 -9.16 8.07 17.02
CA ASP A 178 -8.52 8.06 18.34
C ASP A 178 -7.11 7.45 18.28
N ILE A 179 -6.95 6.34 17.55
CA ILE A 179 -5.65 5.68 17.37
C ILE A 179 -4.71 6.54 16.52
N HIS A 180 -5.20 7.19 15.46
CA HIS A 180 -4.40 8.14 14.68
C HIS A 180 -3.85 9.27 15.55
N MET A 181 -4.70 9.84 16.42
CA MET A 181 -4.31 10.91 17.34
C MET A 181 -3.24 10.43 18.33
N GLU A 182 -3.47 9.29 18.98
CA GLU A 182 -2.53 8.66 19.93
C GLU A 182 -1.17 8.38 19.30
N ILE A 183 -1.14 7.82 18.09
CA ILE A 183 0.12 7.55 17.39
C ILE A 183 0.80 8.86 16.99
N SER A 184 0.05 9.78 16.39
CA SER A 184 0.60 11.05 15.89
C SER A 184 1.24 11.87 17.00
N GLU A 185 0.60 11.95 18.17
CA GLU A 185 1.10 12.72 19.32
C GLU A 185 2.52 12.28 19.73
N ASN A 186 2.86 11.00 19.54
CA ASN A 186 4.14 10.43 19.94
C ASN A 186 5.22 10.46 18.84
N ILE A 187 4.90 10.89 17.61
CA ILE A 187 5.89 10.94 16.51
C ILE A 187 6.65 12.27 16.56
N GLU A 188 7.97 12.25 16.67
CA GLU A 188 8.80 13.43 16.46
C GLU A 188 9.00 13.71 14.97
N ILE A 189 8.85 14.97 14.55
CA ILE A 189 9.03 15.38 13.15
C ILE A 189 10.42 15.98 12.98
N GLU A 190 11.31 15.15 12.45
CA GLU A 190 12.71 15.48 12.24
C GLU A 190 13.01 15.80 10.77
N GLU A 191 14.20 16.33 10.53
CA GLU A 191 14.75 16.48 9.18
C GLU A 191 14.99 15.12 8.53
N PHE A 192 14.82 15.03 7.21
CA PHE A 192 15.12 13.83 6.46
C PHE A 192 16.58 13.39 6.62
N ASP A 193 16.78 12.19 7.17
CA ASP A 193 18.04 11.45 7.21
C ASP A 193 17.92 10.15 6.41
N VAL A 194 18.79 9.98 5.41
CA VAL A 194 18.85 8.75 4.59
C VAL A 194 19.25 7.52 5.41
N ASN A 195 19.96 7.72 6.54
CA ASN A 195 20.33 6.63 7.43
C ASN A 195 19.15 6.13 8.27
N ASP A 196 18.08 6.94 8.42
CA ASP A 196 16.83 6.58 9.09
C ASP A 196 15.65 6.47 8.09
N LEU A 197 15.92 5.80 6.96
CA LEU A 197 14.94 5.61 5.91
C LEU A 197 13.70 4.83 6.39
N TRP A 198 13.84 3.96 7.40
CA TRP A 198 12.73 3.20 7.96
C TRP A 198 11.67 4.12 8.58
N ASN A 199 12.11 5.04 9.45
CA ASN A 199 11.25 6.00 10.11
C ASN A 199 10.58 6.94 9.10
N PHE A 200 11.36 7.45 8.13
CA PHE A 200 10.83 8.25 7.04
C PHE A 200 9.74 7.52 6.25
N LEU A 201 10.00 6.28 5.83
CA LEU A 201 9.07 5.48 5.02
C LEU A 201 7.76 5.16 5.76
N ASN A 202 7.82 4.98 7.08
CA ASN A 202 6.64 4.74 7.91
C ASN A 202 5.88 6.04 8.18
N ASN A 203 6.56 7.16 8.43
CA ASN A 203 5.93 8.48 8.55
C ASN A 203 5.20 8.88 7.27
N ILE A 204 5.86 8.79 6.11
CA ILE A 204 5.24 9.14 4.84
C ILE A 204 4.04 8.23 4.53
N SER A 205 4.12 6.93 4.84
CA SER A 205 2.98 6.01 4.66
C SER A 205 1.82 6.40 5.56
N PHE A 206 2.07 6.51 6.86
CA PHE A 206 1.08 6.79 7.89
C PHE A 206 0.37 8.13 7.66
N PHE A 207 1.13 9.23 7.56
CA PHE A 207 0.53 10.56 7.41
C PHE A 207 -0.20 10.72 6.07
N THR A 208 0.33 10.17 4.98
CA THR A 208 -0.36 10.21 3.67
C THR A 208 -1.66 9.42 3.69
N ASN A 209 -1.65 8.21 4.26
CA ASN A 209 -2.85 7.38 4.39
C ASN A 209 -3.90 8.00 5.30
N SER A 210 -3.47 8.60 6.42
CA SER A 210 -4.36 9.31 7.33
C SER A 210 -4.97 10.56 6.68
N LEU A 211 -4.19 11.34 5.94
CA LEU A 211 -4.69 12.49 5.18
C LEU A 211 -5.74 12.06 4.16
N LEU A 212 -5.46 11.02 3.40
CA LEU A 212 -6.39 10.45 2.43
C LEU A 212 -7.67 9.94 3.10
N SER A 213 -7.57 9.28 4.25
CA SER A 213 -8.75 8.86 5.03
C SER A 213 -9.55 10.02 5.57
N TYR A 214 -8.88 11.09 6.00
CA TYR A 214 -9.54 12.29 6.48
C TYR A 214 -10.30 12.99 5.35
N LEU A 215 -9.63 13.20 4.21
CA LEU A 215 -10.26 13.75 3.00
C LEU A 215 -11.41 12.86 2.49
N ASN A 216 -11.36 11.55 2.71
CA ASN A 216 -12.48 10.67 2.34
C ASN A 216 -13.60 10.60 3.39
N GLY A 217 -13.44 11.25 4.55
CA GLY A 217 -14.38 11.21 5.67
C GLY A 217 -14.42 9.87 6.40
N ASP A 218 -13.36 9.05 6.32
CA ASP A 218 -13.23 7.76 7.02
C ASP A 218 -12.60 7.88 8.41
N ILE A 219 -11.97 9.02 8.71
CA ILE A 219 -11.61 9.46 10.06
C ILE A 219 -12.13 10.89 10.26
N PHE A 220 -12.42 11.27 11.51
CA PHE A 220 -13.05 12.55 11.80
C PHE A 220 -12.07 13.71 11.89
N LYS A 221 -10.84 13.43 12.32
CA LYS A 221 -9.82 14.44 12.58
C LYS A 221 -8.44 13.89 12.21
N ILE A 222 -7.54 14.81 11.90
CA ILE A 222 -6.13 14.52 11.67
C ILE A 222 -5.29 15.40 12.61
N HIS A 223 -4.30 14.80 13.25
CA HIS A 223 -3.39 15.50 14.18
C HIS A 223 -2.52 16.54 13.45
N ASN A 224 -2.25 17.68 14.10
CA ASN A 224 -1.43 18.79 13.54
C ASN A 224 -0.02 18.37 13.11
N LYS A 225 0.57 17.37 13.79
CA LYS A 225 1.85 16.76 13.41
C LYS A 225 1.89 16.23 11.98
N SER A 226 0.74 15.86 11.42
CA SER A 226 0.65 15.48 10.01
C SER A 226 0.99 16.67 9.11
N PHE A 227 0.52 17.88 9.45
CA PHE A 227 0.81 19.09 8.69
C PHE A 227 2.25 19.57 8.89
N GLU A 228 2.79 19.46 10.11
CA GLU A 228 4.22 19.68 10.37
C GLU A 228 5.08 18.76 9.51
N PHE A 229 4.73 17.47 9.45
CA PHE A 229 5.39 16.49 8.59
C PHE A 229 5.34 16.86 7.11
N PHE A 230 4.18 17.22 6.56
CA PHE A 230 4.09 17.59 5.14
C PHE A 230 4.84 18.89 4.81
N ASN A 231 4.83 19.87 5.72
CA ASN A 231 5.65 21.07 5.55
C ASN A 231 7.14 20.71 5.57
N ARG A 232 7.57 19.80 6.45
CA ARG A 232 8.94 19.28 6.47
C ARG A 232 9.30 18.54 5.18
N LEU A 233 8.40 17.70 4.64
CA LEU A 233 8.60 17.03 3.35
C LEU A 233 8.83 18.01 2.20
N ILE A 234 8.15 19.16 2.20
CA ILE A 234 8.35 20.21 1.19
C ILE A 234 9.75 20.81 1.33
N ILE A 235 10.18 21.13 2.55
CA ILE A 235 11.50 21.70 2.85
C ILE A 235 12.63 20.73 2.46
N ASP A 236 12.47 19.46 2.80
CA ASP A 236 13.50 18.44 2.62
C ASP A 236 13.48 17.77 1.24
N PHE A 237 12.58 18.17 0.35
CA PHE A 237 12.36 17.49 -0.94
C PHE A 237 13.64 17.34 -1.77
N ASP A 238 14.46 18.39 -1.84
CA ASP A 238 15.72 18.34 -2.59
C ASP A 238 16.75 17.41 -1.95
N LYS A 239 16.78 17.32 -0.60
CA LYS A 239 17.62 16.36 0.13
C LYS A 239 17.15 14.93 -0.11
N ILE A 240 15.85 14.68 -0.05
CA ILE A 240 15.25 13.37 -0.34
C ILE A 240 15.64 12.92 -1.75
N LYS A 241 15.52 13.81 -2.73
CA LYS A 241 15.91 13.54 -4.11
C LYS A 241 17.41 13.25 -4.26
N LEU A 242 18.25 14.01 -3.57
CA LEU A 242 19.71 13.87 -3.63
C LEU A 242 20.16 12.52 -3.07
N TYR A 243 19.62 12.11 -1.92
CA TYR A 243 20.09 10.92 -1.20
C TYR A 243 19.29 9.64 -1.51
N ASP A 244 18.01 9.74 -1.87
CA ASP A 244 17.20 8.60 -2.34
C ASP A 244 16.16 9.01 -3.39
N TYR A 245 16.61 9.17 -4.63
CA TYR A 245 15.75 9.54 -5.78
C TYR A 245 14.56 8.59 -6.01
N ARG A 246 14.59 7.36 -5.48
CA ARG A 246 13.48 6.40 -5.60
C ARG A 246 12.25 6.86 -4.81
N GLN A 247 12.44 7.72 -3.80
CA GLN A 247 11.34 8.28 -3.01
C GLN A 247 10.73 9.55 -3.63
N GLU A 248 11.29 10.07 -4.74
CA GLU A 248 10.86 11.34 -5.36
C GLU A 248 9.36 11.33 -5.72
N GLU A 249 8.89 10.26 -6.38
CA GLU A 249 7.47 10.17 -6.76
C GLU A 249 6.55 9.98 -5.55
N LYS A 250 6.89 9.08 -4.63
CA LYS A 250 6.10 8.84 -3.40
C LYS A 250 5.96 10.13 -2.59
N THR A 251 7.04 10.89 -2.47
CA THR A 251 7.07 12.20 -1.79
C THR A 251 6.25 13.24 -2.56
N SER A 252 6.37 13.26 -3.89
CA SER A 252 5.57 14.16 -4.73
C SER A 252 4.06 13.92 -4.58
N ILE A 253 3.63 12.66 -4.53
CA ILE A 253 2.24 12.27 -4.33
C ILE A 253 1.75 12.68 -2.93
N ALA A 254 2.57 12.46 -1.89
CA ALA A 254 2.25 12.87 -0.52
C ALA A 254 2.06 14.39 -0.42
N ILE A 255 2.98 15.17 -1.02
CA ILE A 255 2.88 16.63 -1.09
C ILE A 255 1.63 17.05 -1.88
N LEU A 256 1.34 16.42 -3.03
CA LEU A 256 0.15 16.73 -3.83
C LEU A 256 -1.13 16.62 -2.99
N TYR A 257 -1.32 15.53 -2.22
CA TYR A 257 -2.51 15.40 -1.38
C TYR A 257 -2.57 16.47 -0.28
N TYR A 258 -1.43 16.86 0.29
CA TYR A 258 -1.38 17.94 1.27
C TYR A 258 -1.75 19.29 0.66
N LEU A 259 -1.28 19.60 -0.55
CA LEU A 259 -1.64 20.81 -1.27
C LEU A 259 -3.14 20.84 -1.60
N ILE A 260 -3.70 19.70 -2.03
CA ILE A 260 -5.15 19.56 -2.25
C ILE A 260 -5.90 19.85 -0.95
N TYR A 261 -5.46 19.29 0.17
CA TYR A 261 -6.04 19.59 1.48
C TYR A 261 -6.00 21.09 1.82
N LYS A 262 -4.87 21.76 1.59
CA LYS A 262 -4.77 23.23 1.80
C LYS A 262 -5.78 23.99 0.94
N LYS A 263 -5.84 23.67 -0.36
CA LYS A 263 -6.77 24.31 -1.29
C LYS A 263 -8.24 24.13 -0.89
N ILE A 264 -8.60 22.97 -0.35
CA ILE A 264 -9.96 22.69 0.13
C ILE A 264 -10.26 23.44 1.44
N SER A 265 -9.26 23.55 2.32
CA SER A 265 -9.42 24.14 3.65
C SER A 265 -9.37 25.67 3.63
N ASP A 266 -8.68 26.24 2.64
CA ASP A 266 -8.50 27.68 2.46
C ASP A 266 -8.67 28.06 0.99
N ASN A 267 -9.81 28.68 0.67
CA ASN A 267 -10.14 29.13 -0.69
C ASN A 267 -9.20 30.23 -1.21
N THR A 268 -8.42 30.88 -0.35
CA THR A 268 -7.43 31.89 -0.73
C THR A 268 -6.05 31.29 -1.00
N PHE A 269 -5.88 29.98 -0.80
CA PHE A 269 -4.64 29.29 -1.04
C PHE A 269 -4.22 29.36 -2.52
N ASP A 270 -3.10 30.04 -2.77
CA ASP A 270 -2.43 30.08 -4.07
C ASP A 270 -1.11 29.31 -4.00
N ILE A 271 -0.99 28.31 -4.87
CA ILE A 271 0.17 27.46 -4.98
C ILE A 271 1.43 28.24 -5.39
N VAL A 272 1.28 29.32 -6.16
CA VAL A 272 2.41 30.13 -6.67
C VAL A 272 3.13 30.86 -5.53
N ASN A 273 2.39 31.25 -4.49
CA ASN A 273 2.93 31.93 -3.32
C ASN A 273 3.58 30.95 -2.32
N PHE A 274 3.39 29.64 -2.53
CA PHE A 274 3.98 28.60 -1.72
C PHE A 274 5.25 28.12 -2.44
N ASN A 275 6.43 28.24 -1.81
CA ASN A 275 7.71 27.82 -2.40
C ASN A 275 7.79 26.29 -2.52
N ILE A 276 7.07 25.72 -3.48
CA ILE A 276 6.88 24.28 -3.65
C ILE A 276 7.95 23.75 -4.60
N PRO A 277 8.62 22.63 -4.25
CA PRO A 277 9.58 21.99 -5.15
C PRO A 277 8.91 21.51 -6.43
N LYS A 278 9.72 21.30 -7.48
CA LYS A 278 9.22 20.73 -8.73
C LYS A 278 8.81 19.28 -8.54
N LEU A 279 7.52 19.05 -8.30
CA LEU A 279 6.94 17.73 -8.10
C LEU A 279 7.05 16.89 -9.38
N LYS A 280 7.24 15.57 -9.20
CA LYS A 280 7.41 14.62 -10.30
C LYS A 280 6.45 13.46 -10.15
N PHE A 281 5.68 13.23 -11.22
CA PHE A 281 4.71 12.16 -11.32
C PHE A 281 5.06 11.30 -12.53
N PHE A 282 5.39 10.03 -12.31
CA PHE A 282 5.52 9.07 -13.39
C PHE A 282 4.14 8.59 -13.84
N ASN A 283 3.23 8.36 -12.87
CA ASN A 283 1.87 8.00 -13.21
C ASN A 283 1.05 9.19 -13.76
N PRO A 284 0.47 9.08 -14.98
CA PRO A 284 -0.32 10.15 -15.59
C PRO A 284 -1.49 10.63 -14.72
N TYR A 285 -2.07 9.74 -13.91
CA TYR A 285 -3.18 10.09 -13.01
C TYR A 285 -2.84 11.25 -12.08
N TYR A 286 -1.67 11.21 -11.42
CA TYR A 286 -1.29 12.24 -10.46
C TYR A 286 -0.92 13.56 -11.13
N LYS A 287 -0.35 13.49 -12.34
CA LYS A 287 -0.12 14.68 -13.16
C LYS A 287 -1.43 15.37 -13.52
N GLU A 288 -2.41 14.60 -13.98
CA GLU A 288 -3.74 15.14 -14.28
C GLU A 288 -4.45 15.63 -13.01
N LEU A 289 -4.30 14.95 -11.88
CA LEU A 289 -4.84 15.39 -10.59
C LEU A 289 -4.24 16.73 -10.16
N TYR A 290 -2.92 16.90 -10.29
CA TYR A 290 -2.25 18.18 -10.05
C TYR A 290 -2.81 19.28 -10.98
N ASN A 291 -2.95 19.00 -12.28
CA ASN A 291 -3.47 19.96 -13.24
C ASN A 291 -4.91 20.39 -12.93
N LEU A 292 -5.77 19.45 -12.50
CA LEU A 292 -7.16 19.73 -12.13
C LEU A 292 -7.21 20.77 -11.02
N PHE A 293 -6.45 20.54 -9.94
CA PHE A 293 -6.50 21.39 -8.77
C PHE A 293 -5.70 22.69 -8.90
N PHE A 294 -4.66 22.76 -9.73
CA PHE A 294 -3.74 23.91 -9.71
C PHE A 294 -3.52 24.61 -11.05
N ASN A 295 -3.93 24.00 -12.17
CA ASN A 295 -3.70 24.55 -13.52
C ASN A 295 -4.99 24.76 -14.33
N ASN A 296 -6.16 24.79 -13.68
CA ASN A 296 -7.47 25.01 -14.31
C ASN A 296 -7.75 24.09 -15.52
N SER A 297 -7.33 22.83 -15.46
CA SER A 297 -7.56 21.86 -16.54
C SER A 297 -8.93 21.17 -16.42
N ASN A 298 -9.66 21.06 -17.54
CA ASN A 298 -10.93 20.31 -17.58
C ASN A 298 -10.71 18.82 -17.92
N ASN A 299 -9.99 18.10 -17.06
CA ASN A 299 -9.61 16.69 -17.24
C ASN A 299 -10.37 15.74 -16.30
N LEU A 300 -11.51 16.19 -15.76
CA LEU A 300 -12.30 15.44 -14.78
C LEU A 300 -12.77 14.06 -15.32
N GLU A 301 -13.09 13.97 -16.61
CA GLU A 301 -13.48 12.71 -17.25
C GLU A 301 -12.33 11.70 -17.27
N PHE A 302 -11.10 12.16 -17.55
CA PHE A 302 -9.90 11.34 -17.50
C PHE A 302 -9.70 10.74 -16.10
N LEU A 303 -9.84 11.58 -15.05
CA LEU A 303 -9.64 11.19 -13.65
C LEU A 303 -10.75 10.27 -13.11
N LYS A 304 -11.96 10.34 -13.67
CA LYS A 304 -13.09 9.46 -13.31
C LYS A 304 -12.99 8.05 -13.92
N ASN A 305 -12.20 7.88 -14.98
CA ASN A 305 -12.08 6.61 -15.68
C ASN A 305 -11.21 5.61 -14.90
N ASN A 306 -11.76 4.44 -14.56
CA ASN A 306 -11.06 3.39 -13.82
C ASN A 306 -9.78 2.88 -14.51
N ASN A 307 -9.72 2.97 -15.84
CA ASN A 307 -8.55 2.52 -16.60
C ASN A 307 -7.34 3.46 -16.47
N ASN A 308 -7.58 4.69 -16.05
CA ASN A 308 -6.58 5.73 -15.86
C ASN A 308 -6.12 5.86 -14.41
N LEU A 309 -6.77 5.15 -13.47
CA LEU A 309 -6.31 5.11 -12.08
C LEU A 309 -4.95 4.40 -11.98
N PRO A 310 -4.15 4.73 -10.95
CA PRO A 310 -2.98 3.94 -10.59
C PRO A 310 -3.34 2.47 -10.41
N SER A 311 -2.42 1.57 -10.72
CA SER A 311 -2.69 0.13 -10.75
C SER A 311 -3.29 -0.36 -9.45
N TYR A 312 -2.69 -0.03 -8.30
CA TYR A 312 -3.20 -0.42 -6.97
C TYR A 312 -4.67 -0.02 -6.71
N ALA A 313 -5.18 1.03 -7.36
CA ALA A 313 -6.55 1.50 -7.23
C ALA A 313 -7.47 1.01 -8.36
N SER A 314 -6.94 0.75 -9.55
CA SER A 314 -7.72 0.37 -10.74
C SER A 314 -8.56 -0.89 -10.55
N TYR A 315 -8.11 -1.83 -9.72
CA TYR A 315 -8.78 -3.10 -9.43
C TYR A 315 -9.30 -3.20 -7.99
N CYS A 316 -9.03 -2.20 -7.16
CA CYS A 316 -9.41 -2.17 -5.75
C CYS A 316 -10.50 -1.13 -5.52
N HIS A 317 -11.75 -1.57 -5.41
CA HIS A 317 -12.88 -0.63 -5.34
C HIS A 317 -12.82 0.31 -4.12
N GLY A 318 -12.23 -0.09 -2.98
CA GLY A 318 -11.95 0.82 -1.86
C GLY A 318 -11.03 1.98 -2.23
N TYR A 319 -9.85 1.71 -2.78
CA TYR A 319 -8.91 2.75 -3.20
C TYR A 319 -9.43 3.57 -4.38
N ASN A 320 -10.14 2.94 -5.31
CA ASN A 320 -10.82 3.62 -6.41
C ASN A 320 -11.80 4.68 -5.88
N LYS A 321 -12.69 4.27 -4.96
CA LYS A 321 -13.63 5.18 -4.31
C LYS A 321 -12.91 6.32 -3.64
N LEU A 322 -11.87 6.03 -2.86
CA LEU A 322 -11.09 7.04 -2.15
C LEU A 322 -10.52 8.09 -3.12
N LEU A 323 -9.88 7.65 -4.21
CA LEU A 323 -9.32 8.56 -5.21
C LEU A 323 -10.40 9.36 -5.96
N LYS A 324 -11.55 8.75 -6.24
CA LYS A 324 -12.66 9.44 -6.91
C LYS A 324 -13.39 10.42 -6.00
N ASN A 325 -13.50 10.12 -4.71
CA ASN A 325 -14.09 11.02 -3.73
C ASN A 325 -13.23 12.28 -3.55
N LEU A 326 -11.91 12.22 -3.76
CA LEU A 326 -11.10 13.45 -3.81
C LEU A 326 -11.61 14.43 -4.88
N LEU A 327 -12.11 13.93 -6.01
CA LEU A 327 -12.62 14.75 -7.10
C LEU A 327 -13.93 15.47 -6.74
N THR A 328 -14.65 15.05 -5.70
CA THR A 328 -15.88 15.75 -5.27
C THR A 328 -15.58 17.05 -4.54
N TYR A 329 -14.34 17.23 -4.06
CA TYR A 329 -13.88 18.46 -3.44
C TYR A 329 -13.43 19.52 -4.45
N TYR A 330 -13.29 19.15 -5.72
CA TYR A 330 -13.06 20.12 -6.77
C TYR A 330 -14.37 20.88 -7.01
N VAL A 331 -14.44 22.11 -6.50
CA VAL A 331 -15.49 23.09 -6.79
C VAL A 331 -14.92 24.04 -7.85
N ASN A 332 -15.61 24.16 -8.98
CA ASN A 332 -15.26 25.11 -10.05
C ASN A 332 -15.27 26.56 -9.55
#